data_AF-A0A960INI3-F1
#
_entry.id   AF-A0A960INI3-F1
#
_cell.length_a   1.000
_cell.length_b   1.000
_cell.length_c   1.000
_cell.angle_alpha   90.00
_cell.angle_beta   90.00
_cell.angle_gamma   90.00
#
_symmetry.space_group_name_H-M   'P 1'
#
loop_
_entity.id
_entity.type
_entity.pdbx_description
1 polymer ?
#
loop_
_entity_poly.entity_id
_entity_poly.type
_entity_poly.pdbx_seq_one_letter_code
_entity_poly.pdbx_strand_id
1 'polypeptide(L)'
;MARTDGGRRGGRAFPLALLILLAAAGAGAVEDPLAGLEISGKGLGWGGLRLGMSFVQAERRAGSTLPLTERAGARCGSFAAGAEIDGLSLTLGFSGSRPGDKIETIFVRFEGYQVAASAADLVASLRSLAPNAVYRPDPTGTWSTEAEDPAPVYFVDAGKASYAVQLRPRDGILLARRDCVG
;
A
#
# COMPACT_ATOMS: atom_id res chain seq x y z
N MET A 1 -0.09 -65.48 57.82
CA MET A 1 -0.51 -66.62 56.95
C MET A 1 -0.80 -66.03 55.58
N ALA A 2 0.16 -66.13 54.65
CA ALA A 2 0.22 -67.16 53.59
C ALA A 2 -0.96 -67.01 52.60
N ARG A 3 -0.77 -66.28 51.49
CA ARG A 3 -0.40 -66.73 50.11
C ARG A 3 -1.50 -67.54 49.41
N THR A 4 -2.03 -67.01 48.30
CA THR A 4 -1.86 -67.49 46.90
C THR A 4 -2.81 -66.67 46.00
N ASP A 5 -2.34 -65.90 45.01
CA ASP A 5 -1.82 -66.28 43.68
C ASP A 5 -2.93 -66.58 42.67
N GLY A 6 -2.83 -65.99 41.48
CA GLY A 6 -3.88 -66.02 40.45
C GLY A 6 -3.62 -65.03 39.31
N GLY A 7 -2.58 -65.30 38.54
CA GLY A 7 -2.24 -64.52 37.36
C GLY A 7 -3.23 -64.61 36.20
N ARG A 8 -3.20 -63.61 35.31
CA ARG A 8 -3.55 -63.77 33.91
C ARG A 8 -2.78 -62.80 33.03
N ARG A 9 -1.96 -63.37 32.16
CA ARG A 9 -1.31 -62.72 31.01
C ARG A 9 -2.39 -62.38 29.98
N GLY A 10 -2.24 -61.24 29.30
CA GLY A 10 -3.01 -60.98 28.09
C GLY A 10 -2.71 -59.62 27.48
N GLY A 11 -2.22 -59.64 26.23
CA GLY A 11 -2.53 -58.58 25.27
C GLY A 11 -1.50 -57.45 25.16
N ARG A 12 -0.55 -57.64 24.25
CA ARG A 12 0.15 -56.53 23.57
C ARG A 12 -0.89 -55.61 22.92
N ALA A 13 -0.79 -54.31 23.15
CA ALA A 13 -1.27 -53.30 22.23
C ALA A 13 -0.29 -52.14 22.26
N PHE A 14 0.52 -52.03 21.20
CA PHE A 14 1.27 -50.83 20.88
C PHE A 14 0.27 -49.73 20.50
N PRO A 15 0.14 -48.62 21.23
CA PRO A 15 -0.35 -47.41 20.59
C PRO A 15 0.78 -46.87 19.71
N LEU A 16 0.59 -47.04 18.40
CA LEU A 16 1.29 -46.29 17.37
C LEU A 16 1.37 -44.83 17.80
N ALA A 17 2.59 -44.31 17.93
CA ALA A 17 2.84 -42.89 18.00
C ALA A 17 2.37 -42.25 16.68
N LEU A 18 1.15 -41.72 16.66
CA LEU A 18 0.67 -40.88 15.58
C LEU A 18 1.22 -39.47 15.82
N LEU A 19 2.47 -39.24 15.42
CA LEU A 19 2.99 -37.90 15.18
C LEU A 19 2.22 -37.34 13.98
N ILE A 20 1.17 -36.58 14.24
CA ILE A 20 0.55 -35.73 13.23
C ILE A 20 1.56 -34.61 12.96
N LEU A 21 2.36 -34.75 11.89
CA LEU A 21 2.99 -33.60 11.26
C LEU A 21 1.84 -32.74 10.72
N LEU A 22 1.46 -31.70 11.46
CA LEU A 22 0.83 -30.54 10.85
C LEU A 22 1.88 -29.96 9.89
N ALA A 23 1.75 -30.31 8.60
CA ALA A 23 2.30 -29.48 7.56
C ALA A 23 1.58 -28.14 7.68
N ALA A 24 2.20 -27.17 8.34
CA ALA A 24 1.87 -25.78 8.17
C ALA A 24 2.09 -25.51 6.68
N ALA A 25 1.01 -25.59 5.90
CA ALA A 25 0.95 -24.97 4.60
C ALA A 25 1.15 -23.47 4.89
N GLY A 26 2.40 -23.03 4.85
CA GLY A 26 2.75 -21.66 4.63
C GLY A 26 2.23 -21.33 3.24
N ALA A 27 0.92 -21.09 3.13
CA ALA A 27 0.44 -20.07 2.22
C ALA A 27 1.26 -18.85 2.61
N GLY A 28 2.33 -18.57 1.86
CA GLY A 28 3.12 -17.37 2.05
C GLY A 28 2.09 -16.26 2.11
N ALA A 29 2.02 -15.58 3.27
CA ALA A 29 1.07 -14.50 3.45
C ALA A 29 1.32 -13.57 2.26
N VAL A 30 0.33 -13.47 1.36
CA VAL A 30 0.44 -12.56 0.24
C VAL A 30 0.51 -11.19 0.89
N GLU A 31 1.71 -10.60 0.88
CA GLU A 31 1.92 -9.29 1.45
C GLU A 31 1.00 -8.32 0.72
N ASP A 32 0.26 -7.52 1.48
CA ASP A 32 -0.66 -6.54 0.91
C ASP A 32 0.15 -5.51 0.10
N PRO A 33 -0.07 -5.40 -1.23
CA PRO A 33 0.71 -4.51 -2.06
C PRO A 33 0.57 -3.02 -1.69
N LEU A 34 -0.47 -2.65 -0.93
CA LEU A 34 -0.68 -1.27 -0.45
C LEU A 34 -0.47 -1.14 1.06
N ALA A 35 0.26 -2.04 1.72
CA ALA A 35 0.48 -2.00 3.17
C ALA A 35 1.08 -0.66 3.68
N GLY A 36 1.82 0.06 2.83
CA GLY A 36 2.39 1.38 3.17
C GLY A 36 1.42 2.56 3.02
N LEU A 37 0.23 2.35 2.44
CA LEU A 37 -0.77 3.39 2.19
C LEU A 37 -1.45 3.82 3.49
N GLU A 38 -1.41 5.11 3.78
CA GLU A 38 -2.03 5.70 4.96
C GLU A 38 -3.26 6.53 4.57
N ILE A 39 -4.44 6.10 4.99
CA ILE A 39 -5.70 6.85 4.85
C ILE A 39 -6.23 7.14 6.25
N SER A 40 -6.19 8.42 6.67
CA SER A 40 -6.57 8.80 8.03
C SER A 40 -7.21 10.18 8.10
N GLY A 41 -7.78 10.55 9.25
CA GLY A 41 -8.31 11.91 9.47
C GLY A 41 -7.27 13.04 9.32
N LYS A 42 -5.98 12.70 9.23
CA LYS A 42 -4.87 13.62 9.01
C LYS A 42 -4.47 13.74 7.52
N GLY A 43 -5.13 13.02 6.62
CA GLY A 43 -4.88 13.04 5.17
C GLY A 43 -4.44 11.69 4.60
N LEU A 44 -4.03 11.74 3.33
CA LEU A 44 -3.53 10.62 2.53
C LEU A 44 -2.00 10.64 2.46
N GLY A 45 -1.35 9.47 2.55
CA GLY A 45 0.11 9.37 2.57
C GLY A 45 0.68 7.98 2.36
N TRP A 46 2.00 7.89 2.40
CA TRP A 46 2.76 6.63 2.32
C TRP A 46 3.98 6.67 3.23
N GLY A 47 4.19 5.64 4.05
CA GLY A 47 5.39 5.52 4.89
C GLY A 47 5.65 6.76 5.75
N GLY A 48 4.61 7.35 6.33
CA GLY A 48 4.69 8.58 7.13
C GLY A 48 4.84 9.89 6.36
N LEU A 49 5.08 9.89 5.04
CA LEU A 49 4.95 11.08 4.19
C LEU A 49 3.49 11.31 3.82
N ARG A 50 3.04 12.56 3.80
CA ARG A 50 1.61 12.88 3.62
C ARG A 50 1.41 14.10 2.73
N LEU A 51 0.30 14.08 1.98
CA LEU A 51 -0.15 15.27 1.27
C LEU A 51 -0.40 16.42 2.25
N GLY A 52 0.06 17.62 1.89
CA GLY A 52 0.01 18.81 2.76
C GLY A 52 1.17 18.94 3.76
N MET A 53 2.07 17.96 3.85
CA MET A 53 3.34 18.09 4.58
C MET A 53 4.21 19.15 3.90
N SER A 54 4.94 19.98 4.66
CA SER A 54 5.87 20.95 4.06
C SER A 54 7.16 20.29 3.59
N PHE A 55 7.88 20.95 2.68
CA PHE A 55 9.20 20.52 2.22
C PHE A 55 10.15 20.17 3.37
N VAL A 56 10.30 21.04 4.36
CA VAL A 56 11.15 20.77 5.54
C VAL A 56 10.68 19.57 6.36
N GLN A 57 9.37 19.35 6.47
CA GLN A 57 8.84 18.19 7.18
C GLN A 57 9.12 16.89 6.41
N ALA A 58 9.05 16.95 5.08
CA ALA A 58 9.37 15.82 4.20
C ALA A 58 10.86 15.44 4.31
N GLU A 59 11.77 16.41 4.28
CA GLU A 59 13.21 16.18 4.47
C GLU A 59 13.51 15.53 5.82
N ARG A 60 12.88 16.01 6.89
CA ARG A 60 13.01 15.41 8.23
C ARG A 60 12.50 13.98 8.27
N ARG A 61 11.41 13.67 7.57
CA ARG A 61 10.86 12.32 7.50
C ARG A 61 11.73 11.38 6.67
N ALA A 62 12.28 11.88 5.55
CA ALA A 62 13.21 11.15 4.68
C ALA A 62 14.58 10.96 5.34
N GLY A 63 14.95 11.83 6.29
CA GLY A 63 16.28 11.80 6.92
C GLY A 63 17.38 12.38 6.02
N SER A 64 17.01 13.05 4.93
CA SER A 64 17.94 13.63 3.95
C SER A 64 17.42 14.94 3.37
N THR A 65 18.33 15.71 2.77
CA THR A 65 17.96 16.84 1.92
C THR A 65 17.36 16.32 0.61
N LEU A 66 16.30 16.96 0.16
CA LEU A 66 15.53 16.54 -1.02
C LEU A 66 15.83 17.46 -2.22
N PRO A 67 16.62 17.03 -3.21
CA PRO A 67 16.94 17.88 -4.35
C PRO A 67 15.69 18.11 -5.21
N LEU A 68 15.30 19.38 -5.36
CA LEU A 68 14.13 19.77 -6.14
C LEU A 68 14.50 19.97 -7.61
N THR A 69 13.67 19.41 -8.49
CA THR A 69 13.70 19.62 -9.93
C THR A 69 12.39 20.25 -10.37
N GLU A 70 12.45 21.32 -11.16
CA GLU A 70 11.25 21.94 -11.72
C GLU A 70 10.58 21.02 -12.76
N ARG A 71 9.25 20.99 -12.75
CA ARG A 71 8.39 20.23 -13.66
C ARG A 71 7.46 21.19 -14.38
N ALA A 72 7.97 21.83 -15.43
CA ALA A 72 7.20 22.75 -16.24
C ALA A 72 5.92 22.10 -16.79
N GLY A 73 4.79 22.80 -16.68
CA GLY A 73 3.50 22.36 -17.19
C GLY A 73 2.73 21.35 -16.32
N ALA A 74 3.28 20.94 -15.16
CA ALA A 74 2.53 20.10 -14.23
C ALA A 74 1.40 20.91 -13.56
N ARG A 75 0.18 20.38 -13.55
CA ARG A 75 -0.98 21.00 -12.89
C ARG A 75 -0.79 21.13 -11.37
N CYS A 76 -0.19 20.11 -10.77
CA CYS A 76 0.24 20.08 -9.38
C CYS A 76 1.65 19.51 -9.30
N GLY A 77 2.39 19.86 -8.26
CA GLY A 77 3.76 19.40 -8.09
C GLY A 77 4.71 20.03 -9.11
N SER A 78 4.66 21.36 -9.25
CA SER A 78 5.54 22.14 -10.13
C SER A 78 7.03 21.92 -9.83
N PHE A 79 7.35 21.43 -8.63
CA PHE A 79 8.67 20.92 -8.28
C PHE A 79 8.54 19.47 -7.82
N ALA A 80 9.54 18.65 -8.10
CA ALA A 80 9.59 17.28 -7.62
C ALA A 80 10.93 16.95 -6.97
N ALA A 81 10.88 16.08 -5.96
CA ALA A 81 12.07 15.46 -5.38
C ALA A 81 11.88 13.95 -5.26
N GLY A 82 12.96 13.20 -5.44
CA GLY A 82 13.02 11.79 -5.10
C GLY A 82 13.28 11.59 -3.61
N ALA A 83 12.65 10.58 -3.01
CA ALA A 83 12.90 10.14 -1.64
C ALA A 83 12.90 8.61 -1.59
N GLU A 84 13.64 8.03 -0.65
CA GLU A 84 13.58 6.60 -0.36
C GLU A 84 12.98 6.42 1.05
N ILE A 85 11.89 5.67 1.15
CA ILE A 85 11.19 5.42 2.41
C ILE A 85 10.90 3.93 2.51
N ASP A 86 11.36 3.32 3.60
CA ASP A 86 11.14 1.89 3.89
C ASP A 86 11.53 0.96 2.72
N GLY A 87 12.59 1.32 1.99
CA GLY A 87 13.11 0.55 0.86
C GLY A 87 12.38 0.78 -0.48
N LEU A 88 11.44 1.73 -0.55
CA LEU A 88 10.73 2.08 -1.78
C LEU A 88 11.16 3.44 -2.32
N SER A 89 11.22 3.55 -3.65
CA SER A 89 11.46 4.82 -4.35
C SER A 89 10.17 5.64 -4.48
N LEU A 90 10.16 6.85 -3.92
CA LEU A 90 9.06 7.79 -3.97
C LEU A 90 9.46 9.05 -4.74
N THR A 91 8.51 9.62 -5.49
CA THR A 91 8.61 10.95 -6.08
C THR A 91 7.57 11.86 -5.44
N LEU A 92 8.03 12.92 -4.76
CA LEU A 92 7.18 13.90 -4.08
C LEU A 92 7.04 15.14 -4.96
N GLY A 93 5.81 15.54 -5.28
CA GLY A 93 5.52 16.78 -5.97
C GLY A 93 5.12 17.89 -5.00
N PHE A 94 5.79 19.03 -5.09
CA PHE A 94 5.58 20.22 -4.25
C PHE A 94 4.97 21.38 -5.04
N SER A 95 4.17 22.19 -4.35
CA SER A 95 3.55 23.41 -4.91
C SER A 95 4.58 24.48 -5.34
N GLY A 96 5.80 24.41 -4.80
CA GLY A 96 6.87 25.38 -5.00
C GLY A 96 8.21 24.87 -4.45
N SER A 97 9.22 25.73 -4.43
CA SER A 97 10.59 25.40 -3.99
C SER A 97 10.97 25.94 -2.61
N ARG A 98 10.05 26.57 -1.89
CA ARG A 98 10.31 27.18 -0.58
C ARG A 98 10.13 26.16 0.55
N PRO A 99 10.82 26.34 1.70
CA PRO A 99 10.71 25.47 2.87
C PRO A 99 9.29 25.15 3.37
N GLY A 100 8.37 26.10 3.20
CA GLY A 100 6.97 25.99 3.62
C GLY A 100 6.02 25.40 2.58
N ASP A 101 6.47 25.23 1.33
CA ASP A 101 5.65 24.69 0.24
C ASP A 101 5.29 23.24 0.50
N LYS A 102 4.11 22.84 0.01
CA LYS A 102 3.44 21.63 0.45
C LYS A 102 3.54 20.52 -0.59
N ILE A 103 3.59 19.27 -0.11
CA ILE A 103 3.39 18.10 -0.96
C ILE A 103 1.97 18.12 -1.52
N GLU A 104 1.83 18.11 -2.83
CA GLU A 104 0.57 18.01 -3.57
C GLU A 104 0.36 16.64 -4.20
N THR A 105 1.46 15.94 -4.51
CA THR A 105 1.46 14.59 -5.06
C THR A 105 2.55 13.71 -4.44
N ILE A 106 2.29 12.42 -4.32
CA ILE A 106 3.25 11.38 -3.95
C ILE A 106 3.07 10.26 -4.95
N PHE A 107 4.09 9.98 -5.75
CA PHE A 107 4.15 8.77 -6.56
C PHE A 107 5.05 7.76 -5.87
N VAL A 108 4.55 6.57 -5.60
CA VAL A 108 5.32 5.46 -5.04
C VAL A 108 5.55 4.46 -6.15
N ARG A 109 6.81 4.21 -6.49
CA ARG A 109 7.16 3.15 -7.44
C ARG A 109 7.03 1.81 -6.74
N PHE A 110 6.35 0.87 -7.39
CA PHE A 110 6.29 -0.51 -6.92
C PHE A 110 7.62 -1.21 -7.16
N GLU A 111 8.04 -2.00 -6.17
CA GLU A 111 9.23 -2.82 -6.24
C GLU A 111 8.91 -4.23 -5.69
N GLY A 112 9.77 -5.20 -6.02
CA GLY A 112 9.61 -6.57 -5.55
C GLY A 112 8.24 -7.19 -5.86
N TYR A 113 7.56 -7.71 -4.84
CA TYR A 113 6.28 -8.39 -5.00
C TYR A 113 5.14 -7.47 -5.48
N GLN A 114 5.21 -6.16 -5.19
CA GLN A 114 4.17 -5.21 -5.60
C GLN A 114 4.06 -5.09 -7.12
N VAL A 115 5.17 -5.30 -7.84
CA VAL A 115 5.20 -5.31 -9.32
C VAL A 115 4.39 -6.47 -9.89
N ALA A 116 4.23 -7.57 -9.14
CA ALA A 116 3.45 -8.73 -9.55
C ALA A 116 1.95 -8.58 -9.23
N ALA A 117 1.55 -7.58 -8.45
CA ALA A 117 0.15 -7.37 -8.08
C ALA A 117 -0.71 -7.06 -9.32
N SER A 118 -1.82 -7.78 -9.45
CA SER A 118 -2.78 -7.50 -10.53
C SER A 118 -3.57 -6.22 -10.22
N ALA A 119 -4.18 -5.63 -11.26
CA ALA A 119 -5.09 -4.51 -11.08
C ALA A 119 -6.21 -4.85 -10.07
N ALA A 120 -6.77 -6.06 -10.16
CA ALA A 120 -7.82 -6.52 -9.27
C ALA A 120 -7.34 -6.60 -7.80
N ASP A 121 -6.13 -7.09 -7.56
CA ASP A 121 -5.55 -7.17 -6.21
C ASP A 121 -5.32 -5.79 -5.60
N LEU A 122 -4.81 -4.85 -6.40
CA LEU A 122 -4.60 -3.46 -5.98
C LEU A 122 -5.93 -2.77 -5.64
N VAL A 123 -6.98 -2.99 -6.45
CA VAL A 123 -8.32 -2.45 -6.20
C VAL A 123 -8.94 -3.07 -4.95
N ALA A 124 -8.82 -4.38 -4.77
CA ALA A 124 -9.31 -5.08 -3.58
C ALA A 124 -8.61 -4.57 -2.31
N SER A 125 -7.28 -4.44 -2.35
CA SER A 125 -6.49 -3.85 -1.26
C SER A 125 -6.93 -2.41 -0.95
N LEU A 126 -7.05 -1.54 -1.97
CA LEU A 126 -7.49 -0.16 -1.78
C LEU A 126 -8.88 -0.09 -1.13
N ARG A 127 -9.83 -0.91 -1.57
CA ARG A 127 -11.19 -0.96 -1.00
C ARG A 127 -11.21 -1.52 0.42
N SER A 128 -10.27 -2.38 0.78
CA SER A 128 -10.11 -2.84 2.16
C SER A 128 -9.67 -1.71 3.09
N LEU A 129 -8.81 -0.81 2.61
CA LEU A 129 -8.30 0.35 3.34
C LEU A 129 -9.26 1.55 3.33
N ALA A 130 -9.98 1.74 2.23
CA ALA A 130 -10.97 2.80 2.03
C ALA A 130 -12.25 2.23 1.39
N PRO A 131 -13.19 1.69 2.20
CA PRO A 131 -14.44 1.13 1.68
C PRO A 131 -15.33 2.13 0.93
N ASN A 132 -15.11 3.43 1.13
CA ASN A 132 -15.80 4.53 0.44
C ASN A 132 -15.06 5.02 -0.81
N ALA A 133 -14.00 4.33 -1.26
CA ALA A 133 -13.30 4.69 -2.50
C ALA A 133 -14.24 4.61 -3.70
N VAL A 134 -14.36 5.69 -4.46
CA VAL A 134 -15.24 5.77 -5.65
C VAL A 134 -14.40 5.84 -6.90
N TYR A 135 -14.55 4.85 -7.79
CA TYR A 135 -13.93 4.87 -9.11
C TYR A 135 -14.40 6.08 -9.93
N ARG A 136 -13.44 6.70 -10.62
CA ARG A 136 -13.64 7.87 -11.47
C ARG A 136 -13.11 7.55 -12.87
N PRO A 137 -14.00 7.30 -13.84
CA PRO A 137 -13.56 7.12 -15.22
C PRO A 137 -12.93 8.41 -15.75
N ASP A 138 -11.86 8.24 -16.52
CA ASP A 138 -11.26 9.33 -17.29
C ASP A 138 -12.28 9.77 -18.37
N PRO A 139 -12.79 11.02 -18.32
CA PRO A 139 -13.76 11.49 -19.30
C PRO A 139 -13.19 11.59 -20.73
N THR A 140 -11.86 11.55 -20.87
CA THR A 140 -11.14 11.58 -22.16
C THR A 140 -10.67 10.20 -22.60
N GLY A 141 -10.78 9.19 -21.73
CA GLY A 141 -10.38 7.82 -22.00
C GLY A 141 -11.35 7.08 -22.91
N THR A 142 -10.87 6.01 -23.54
CA THR A 142 -11.71 5.10 -24.35
C THR A 142 -12.32 3.97 -23.51
N TRP A 143 -11.93 3.85 -22.24
CA TRP A 143 -12.34 2.78 -21.34
C TRP A 143 -13.67 3.12 -20.69
N SER A 144 -14.58 2.15 -20.70
CA SER A 144 -15.96 2.35 -20.21
C SER A 144 -16.17 1.83 -18.79
N THR A 145 -15.24 1.01 -18.29
CA THR A 145 -15.34 0.34 -16.99
C THR A 145 -14.01 0.36 -16.24
N GLU A 146 -14.10 0.21 -14.92
CA GLU A 146 -12.95 0.10 -14.00
C GLU A 146 -11.97 -1.03 -14.40
N ALA A 147 -12.50 -2.15 -14.91
CA ALA A 147 -11.69 -3.31 -15.26
C ALA A 147 -10.86 -3.12 -16.56
N GLU A 148 -11.30 -2.20 -17.42
CA GLU A 148 -10.63 -1.89 -18.69
C GLU A 148 -9.60 -0.77 -18.56
N ASP A 149 -9.72 0.05 -17.52
CA ASP A 149 -8.87 1.20 -17.26
C ASP A 149 -7.46 0.74 -16.83
N PRO A 150 -6.39 1.07 -17.58
CA PRO A 150 -5.04 0.65 -17.24
C PRO A 150 -4.45 1.45 -16.06
N ALA A 151 -5.06 2.57 -15.69
CA ALA A 151 -4.59 3.41 -14.59
C ALA A 151 -5.78 4.00 -13.78
N PRO A 152 -6.61 3.15 -13.16
CA PRO A 152 -7.88 3.58 -12.59
C PRO A 152 -7.68 4.56 -11.44
N VAL A 153 -8.49 5.62 -11.45
CA VAL A 153 -8.48 6.68 -10.43
C VAL A 153 -9.64 6.49 -9.48
N TYR A 154 -9.36 6.63 -8.18
CA TYR A 154 -10.34 6.56 -7.11
C TYR A 154 -10.32 7.85 -6.31
N PHE A 155 -11.51 8.38 -6.02
CA PHE A 155 -11.64 9.41 -5.01
C PHE A 155 -11.84 8.77 -3.64
N VAL A 156 -11.01 9.18 -2.69
CA VAL A 156 -11.02 8.69 -1.31
C VAL A 156 -11.16 9.88 -0.36
N ASP A 157 -12.01 9.74 0.64
CA ASP A 157 -12.14 10.77 1.67
C ASP A 157 -11.28 10.41 2.88
N ALA A 158 -10.47 11.37 3.33
CA ALA A 158 -9.61 11.21 4.50
C ALA A 158 -9.83 12.43 5.42
N GLY A 159 -10.62 12.23 6.48
CA GLY A 159 -11.07 13.31 7.35
C GLY A 159 -12.08 14.23 6.65
N LYS A 160 -11.74 15.52 6.51
CA LYS A 160 -12.60 16.53 5.86
C LYS A 160 -12.20 16.84 4.41
N ALA A 161 -11.21 16.14 3.88
CA ALA A 161 -10.67 16.36 2.55
C ALA A 161 -10.88 15.13 1.66
N SER A 162 -10.99 15.38 0.36
CA SER A 162 -11.12 14.35 -0.67
C SER A 162 -9.84 14.34 -1.51
N TYR A 163 -9.31 13.16 -1.75
CA TYR A 163 -8.04 12.91 -2.43
C TYR A 163 -8.25 11.97 -3.61
N ALA A 164 -7.27 11.91 -4.50
CA ALA A 164 -7.23 10.97 -5.60
C ALA A 164 -6.13 9.93 -5.38
N VAL A 165 -6.47 8.67 -5.63
CA VAL A 165 -5.56 7.54 -5.69
C VAL A 165 -5.63 6.98 -7.10
N GLN A 166 -4.54 7.08 -7.87
CA GLN A 166 -4.43 6.43 -9.16
C GLN A 166 -3.55 5.20 -9.04
N LEU A 167 -4.12 4.04 -9.35
CA LEU A 167 -3.39 2.78 -9.36
C LEU A 167 -2.76 2.59 -10.74
N ARG A 168 -1.47 2.23 -10.81
CA ARG A 168 -0.77 1.90 -12.06
C ARG A 168 -0.16 0.51 -11.91
N PRO A 169 -0.89 -0.56 -12.28
CA PRO A 169 -0.40 -1.92 -12.12
C PRO A 169 1.02 -2.07 -12.66
N ARG A 170 1.89 -2.76 -11.91
CA ARG A 170 3.33 -2.97 -12.19
C ARG A 170 4.24 -1.75 -12.11
N ASP A 171 3.72 -0.52 -12.13
CA ASP A 171 4.52 0.72 -12.07
C ASP A 171 4.50 1.32 -10.66
N GLY A 172 3.31 1.57 -10.12
CA GLY A 172 3.20 2.27 -8.84
C GLY A 172 1.79 2.76 -8.49
N ILE A 173 1.76 3.68 -7.54
CA ILE A 173 0.55 4.34 -7.08
C ILE A 173 0.82 5.85 -6.95
N LEU A 174 -0.09 6.65 -7.51
CA LEU A 174 -0.08 8.10 -7.35
C LEU A 174 -1.14 8.49 -6.33
N LEU A 175 -0.70 9.19 -5.28
CA LEU A 175 -1.52 9.87 -4.31
C LEU A 175 -1.51 11.36 -4.65
N ALA A 176 -2.67 11.98 -4.75
CA ALA A 176 -2.76 13.38 -5.11
C ALA A 176 -3.95 14.05 -4.43
N ARG A 177 -3.91 15.38 -4.34
CA ARG A 177 -5.16 16.11 -4.08
C ARG A 177 -6.13 15.88 -5.24
N ARG A 178 -7.43 15.88 -4.94
CA ARG A 178 -8.48 15.65 -5.95
C ARG A 178 -8.39 16.61 -7.14
N ASP A 179 -8.04 17.87 -6.90
CA ASP A 179 -7.91 18.90 -7.93
C ASP A 179 -6.67 18.74 -8.83
N CYS A 180 -5.79 17.78 -8.53
CA CYS A 180 -4.61 17.46 -9.32
C CYS A 180 -4.85 16.35 -10.35
N VAL A 181 -5.99 15.64 -10.27
CA VAL A 181 -6.32 14.51 -11.14
C VAL A 181 -7.65 14.80 -11.82
N GLY A 182 -7.59 15.24 -13.08
CA GLY A 182 -8.73 15.61 -13.90
C GLY A 182 -8.35 16.43 -15.11
#